data_AF-A0A919Y3R9-F1
#
_entry.id   AF-A0A919Y3R9-F1
#
_cell.length_a   1.000
_cell.length_b   1.000
_cell.length_c   1.000
_cell.angle_alpha   90.00
_cell.angle_beta   90.00
_cell.angle_gamma   90.00
#
_symmetry.space_group_name_H-M   'P 1'
#
loop_
_entity.id
_entity.type
_entity.pdbx_description
1 polymer ?
#
loop_
_entity_poly.entity_id
_entity_poly.type
_entity_poly.pdbx_seq_one_letter_code
_entity_poly.pdbx_strand_id
1 'polypeptide(L)'
;MFPHYLKEIETIYPGEIISVFLGFTNKYINEKFTYIINNRNAIETRGYQEERIINDFINEHNEFRIICQEAKVKYFEIDQDYEEDIKMIYDYIEDKIRMLAEIADR
;
A
#
# COMPACT_ATOMS: atom_id res chain seq x y z
N MET A 1 -2.33 7.81 3.22
CA MET A 1 -3.74 8.24 3.33
C MET A 1 -4.50 7.11 4.01
N PHE A 2 -5.24 7.39 5.07
CA PHE A 2 -5.97 6.34 5.78
C PHE A 2 -7.25 5.93 5.04
N PRO A 3 -7.64 4.64 5.08
CA PRO A 3 -8.86 4.14 4.45
C PRO A 3 -10.14 4.90 4.79
N HIS A 4 -10.22 5.56 5.95
CA HIS A 4 -11.42 6.31 6.33
C HIS A 4 -11.67 7.55 5.46
N TYR A 5 -10.64 8.16 4.88
CA TYR A 5 -10.80 9.26 3.91
C TYR A 5 -11.24 8.78 2.52
N LEU A 6 -11.15 7.48 2.25
CA LEU A 6 -11.53 6.92 0.96
C LEU A 6 -13.00 7.17 0.66
N LYS A 7 -13.89 7.07 1.66
CA LYS A 7 -15.33 7.30 1.47
C LYS A 7 -15.66 8.71 0.99
N GLU A 8 -14.97 9.71 1.51
CA GLU A 8 -15.17 11.10 1.09
C GLU A 8 -14.73 11.29 -0.36
N ILE A 9 -13.59 10.70 -0.71
CA ILE A 9 -13.04 10.76 -2.06
C ILE A 9 -13.91 9.99 -3.07
N GLU A 10 -14.39 8.79 -2.71
CA GLU A 10 -15.33 7.99 -3.50
C GLU A 10 -16.67 8.70 -3.71
N THR A 11 -17.09 9.55 -2.76
CA THR A 11 -18.31 10.36 -2.93
C THR A 11 -18.11 11.44 -3.99
N ILE A 12 -16.91 12.01 -4.09
CA ILE A 12 -16.59 13.06 -5.06
C ILE A 12 -16.30 12.45 -6.44
N TYR A 13 -15.67 11.28 -6.49
CA TYR A 13 -15.24 10.59 -7.72
C TYR A 13 -15.73 9.13 -7.74
N PRO A 14 -17.06 8.91 -7.79
CA PRO A 14 -17.63 7.57 -7.68
C PRO A 14 -17.25 6.73 -8.90
N GLY A 15 -16.55 5.61 -8.66
CA GLY A 15 -16.16 4.68 -9.71
C GLY A 15 -14.98 5.15 -10.57
N GLU A 16 -14.32 6.26 -10.24
CA GLU A 16 -13.15 6.74 -11.01
C GLU A 16 -11.83 6.43 -10.32
N ILE A 17 -11.87 5.94 -9.07
CA ILE A 17 -10.69 5.76 -8.23
C ILE A 17 -10.51 4.30 -7.88
N ILE A 18 -9.30 3.80 -8.14
CA ILE A 18 -8.83 2.49 -7.71
C ILE A 18 -7.92 2.71 -6.51
N SER A 19 -8.43 2.43 -5.30
CA SER A 19 -7.62 2.51 -4.09
C SER A 19 -6.77 1.24 -3.92
N VAL A 20 -5.49 1.44 -3.62
CA VAL A 20 -4.56 0.36 -3.27
C VAL A 20 -3.93 0.67 -1.93
N PHE A 21 -4.01 -0.28 -1.01
CA PHE A 21 -3.37 -0.24 0.29
C PHE A 21 -2.36 -1.37 0.37
N LEU A 22 -1.11 -1.07 0.67
CA LEU A 22 -0.05 -2.05 0.70
C LEU A 22 0.98 -1.74 1.79
N GLY A 23 1.72 -2.77 2.20
CA GLY A 23 2.91 -2.63 3.00
C GLY A 23 3.72 -3.92 3.07
N PHE A 24 4.63 -4.00 4.02
CA PHE A 24 5.54 -5.13 4.19
C PHE A 24 5.07 -6.06 5.33
N THR A 25 5.29 -7.36 5.19
CA THR A 25 5.13 -8.29 6.31
C THR A 25 6.19 -8.03 7.38
N ASN A 26 5.92 -8.41 8.62
CA ASN A 26 6.90 -8.28 9.71
C ASN A 26 8.18 -9.06 9.40
N LYS A 27 8.04 -10.22 8.72
CA LYS A 27 9.18 -11.02 8.26
C LYS A 27 10.03 -10.24 7.26
N TYR A 28 9.41 -9.72 6.20
CA TYR A 28 10.11 -8.95 5.18
C TYR A 28 10.82 -7.73 5.76
N ILE A 29 10.15 -7.01 6.68
CA ILE A 29 10.76 -5.89 7.39
C ILE A 29 12.00 -6.34 8.15
N ASN A 30 11.91 -7.40 8.95
CA ASN A 30 13.06 -7.90 9.72
C ASN A 30 14.24 -8.28 8.81
N GLU A 31 13.97 -8.91 7.68
CA GLU A 31 15.01 -9.38 6.74
C GLU A 31 15.60 -8.26 5.89
N LYS A 32 14.83 -7.19 5.60
CA LYS A 32 15.17 -6.18 4.58
C LYS A 32 15.18 -4.74 5.10
N PHE A 33 15.03 -4.51 6.41
CA PHE A 33 14.85 -3.17 6.99
C PHE A 33 15.84 -2.12 6.45
N THR A 34 17.14 -2.40 6.50
CA THR A 34 18.16 -1.47 6.01
C THR A 34 18.02 -1.18 4.52
N TYR A 35 17.67 -2.19 3.71
CA TYR A 35 17.43 -2.00 2.28
C TYR A 35 16.19 -1.12 2.04
N ILE A 36 15.10 -1.35 2.78
CA ILE A 36 13.88 -0.56 2.69
C ILE A 36 14.17 0.92 3.01
N ILE A 37 14.82 1.19 4.14
CA ILE A 37 15.14 2.56 4.59
C ILE A 37 16.09 3.27 3.60
N ASN A 38 17.11 2.57 3.10
CA ASN A 38 18.05 3.16 2.14
C ASN A 38 17.40 3.52 0.79
N ASN A 39 16.41 2.74 0.36
CA ASN A 39 15.72 2.96 -0.92
C ASN A 39 14.47 3.85 -0.78
N ARG A 40 13.97 4.11 0.43
CA ARG A 40 12.86 5.05 0.66
C ARG A 40 13.18 6.46 0.17
N ASN A 41 14.42 6.89 0.34
CA ASN A 41 14.88 8.23 -0.06
C ASN A 41 15.38 8.29 -1.51
N ALA A 42 15.27 7.20 -2.28
CA ALA A 42 15.70 7.19 -3.67
C ALA A 42 14.85 8.11 -4.57
N ILE A 43 13.58 8.35 -4.17
CA ILE A 43 12.62 9.18 -4.91
C ILE A 43 12.33 10.50 -4.19
N GLU A 44 12.22 10.49 -2.87
CA GLU A 44 12.01 11.70 -2.08
C GLU A 44 13.34 12.15 -1.47
N THR A 45 13.89 13.28 -1.95
CA THR A 45 15.14 13.91 -1.46
C THR A 45 14.98 14.47 -0.03
N ARG A 46 14.56 13.63 0.92
CA ARG A 46 14.36 14.01 2.32
C ARG A 46 15.74 14.14 2.96
N GLY A 47 16.16 15.38 3.22
CA GLY A 47 17.48 15.72 3.76
C GLY A 47 17.70 15.41 5.24
N TYR A 48 16.90 14.51 5.83
CA TYR A 48 17.00 14.13 7.24
C TYR A 48 17.20 12.62 7.38
N GLN A 49 18.05 12.24 8.33
CA GLN A 49 18.34 10.86 8.65
C GLN A 49 17.08 10.21 9.22
N GLU A 50 16.67 9.06 8.68
CA GLU A 50 15.47 8.38 9.14
C GLU A 50 15.78 7.73 10.51
N GLU A 51 15.36 8.38 11.60
CA GLU A 51 15.62 7.95 12.99
C GLU A 51 14.72 6.77 13.45
N ARG A 52 13.81 6.31 12.59
CA ARG A 52 12.88 5.23 12.94
C ARG A 52 13.63 3.94 13.22
N ILE A 53 13.39 3.37 14.40
CA ILE A 53 13.85 2.03 14.74
C ILE A 53 12.93 0.97 14.13
N ILE A 54 13.47 -0.21 13.87
CA ILE A 54 12.76 -1.31 13.19
C ILE A 54 11.41 -1.66 13.83
N ASN A 55 11.32 -1.60 15.16
CA ASN A 55 10.09 -1.90 15.89
C ASN A 55 8.99 -0.86 15.61
N ASP A 56 9.34 0.42 15.54
CA ASP A 56 8.37 1.47 15.21
C ASP A 56 7.84 1.26 13.79
N PHE A 57 8.73 0.91 12.86
CA PHE A 57 8.36 0.61 11.48
C PHE A 57 7.44 -0.61 11.37
N ILE A 58 7.71 -1.68 12.12
CA ILE A 58 6.83 -2.85 12.21
C ILE A 58 5.47 -2.47 12.80
N ASN A 59 5.45 -1.67 13.87
CA ASN A 59 4.22 -1.24 14.53
C ASN A 59 3.36 -0.40 13.59
N GLU A 60 3.94 0.58 12.88
CA GLU A 60 3.24 1.38 11.88
C GLU A 60 2.55 0.50 10.81
N HIS A 61 3.24 -0.54 10.31
CA HIS A 61 2.68 -1.46 9.33
C HIS A 61 1.56 -2.34 9.91
N ASN A 62 1.72 -2.82 11.15
CA ASN A 62 0.71 -3.60 11.83
C ASN A 62 -0.56 -2.76 12.11
N GLU A 63 -0.39 -1.55 12.63
CA GLU A 63 -1.49 -0.62 12.89
C GLU A 63 -2.24 -0.31 11.58
N PHE A 64 -1.51 -0.02 10.51
CA PHE A 64 -2.14 0.26 9.22
C PHE A 64 -2.87 -0.95 8.62
N ARG A 65 -2.31 -2.15 8.76
CA ARG A 65 -2.99 -3.41 8.38
C ARG A 65 -4.32 -3.56 9.13
N ILE A 66 -4.32 -3.33 10.45
CA ILE A 66 -5.53 -3.40 11.28
C ILE A 66 -6.57 -2.38 10.79
N ILE A 67 -6.17 -1.13 10.54
CA ILE A 67 -7.06 -0.09 10.04
C ILE A 67 -7.70 -0.50 8.70
N CYS A 68 -6.93 -1.11 7.80
CA CYS A 68 -7.46 -1.61 6.52
C CYS A 68 -8.46 -2.75 6.71
N GLN A 69 -8.17 -3.68 7.63
CA GLN A 69 -9.07 -4.78 7.98
C GLN A 69 -10.38 -4.28 8.58
N GLU A 70 -10.31 -3.34 9.52
CA GLU A 70 -11.48 -2.71 10.15
C GLU A 70 -12.34 -1.95 9.12
N ALA A 71 -11.70 -1.28 8.17
CA ALA A 71 -12.36 -0.61 7.05
C ALA A 71 -12.85 -1.57 5.95
N LYS A 72 -12.56 -2.88 6.06
CA LYS A 72 -12.89 -3.93 5.08
C LYS A 72 -12.36 -3.63 3.67
N VAL A 73 -11.21 -2.95 3.59
CA VAL A 73 -10.51 -2.72 2.32
C VAL A 73 -9.41 -3.74 2.12
N LYS A 74 -9.11 -4.05 0.85
CA LYS A 74 -8.03 -4.99 0.51
C LYS A 74 -6.68 -4.37 0.86
N TYR A 75 -5.87 -5.11 1.62
CA TYR A 75 -4.50 -4.76 1.97
C TYR A 75 -3.56 -5.80 1.37
N PHE A 76 -2.53 -5.34 0.66
CA PHE A 76 -1.53 -6.18 0.03
C PHE A 76 -0.26 -6.20 0.87
N GLU A 77 0.39 -7.36 0.93
CA GLU A 77 1.63 -7.52 1.68
C GLU A 77 2.74 -8.04 0.78
N ILE A 78 3.88 -7.35 0.82
CA ILE A 78 5.13 -7.85 0.27
C ILE A 78 5.80 -8.70 1.35
N ASP A 79 6.13 -9.96 1.04
CA ASP A 79 6.65 -10.93 2.01
C ASP A 79 8.04 -11.45 1.67
N GLN A 80 8.37 -11.68 0.40
CA GLN A 80 9.63 -12.35 0.04
C GLN A 80 10.41 -11.64 -1.03
N ASP A 81 9.76 -11.37 -2.17
CA ASP A 81 10.38 -10.76 -3.32
C ASP A 81 9.52 -9.58 -3.76
N TYR A 82 10.07 -8.38 -3.68
CA TYR A 82 9.33 -7.18 -4.02
C TYR A 82 8.86 -7.18 -5.47
N GLU A 83 9.70 -7.64 -6.41
CA GLU A 83 9.39 -7.59 -7.85
C GLU A 83 8.32 -8.61 -8.23
N GLU A 84 8.30 -9.77 -7.59
CA GLU A 84 7.23 -10.76 -7.79
C GLU A 84 5.96 -10.35 -7.04
N ASP A 85 6.06 -9.96 -5.77
CA ASP A 85 4.90 -9.64 -4.95
C ASP A 85 4.18 -8.38 -5.45
N ILE A 86 4.86 -7.40 -6.04
CA ILE A 86 4.21 -6.20 -6.59
C ILE A 86 3.32 -6.52 -7.80
N LYS A 87 3.57 -7.62 -8.54
CA LYS A 87 2.77 -7.99 -9.72
C LYS A 87 1.32 -8.27 -9.35
N MET A 88 1.06 -8.85 -8.18
CA MET A 88 -0.30 -9.10 -7.72
C MET A 88 -1.13 -7.81 -7.52
N ILE A 89 -0.43 -6.69 -7.26
CA ILE A 89 -1.05 -5.36 -7.15
C ILE A 89 -1.34 -4.81 -8.55
N TYR A 90 -0.42 -4.98 -9.51
CA TYR A 90 -0.65 -4.58 -10.90
C TYR A 90 -1.80 -5.36 -11.52
N ASP A 91 -1.85 -6.68 -11.35
CA ASP A 91 -2.96 -7.52 -11.82
C ASP A 91 -4.30 -7.06 -11.24
N TYR A 92 -4.32 -6.73 -9.94
CA TYR A 92 -5.52 -6.17 -9.30
C TYR A 92 -5.95 -4.83 -9.90
N ILE A 93 -5.00 -3.93 -10.20
CA ILE A 93 -5.29 -2.65 -10.83
C ILE A 93 -5.84 -2.88 -12.24
N GLU A 94 -5.22 -3.76 -13.04
CA GLU A 94 -5.70 -4.08 -14.39
C GLU A 94 -7.12 -4.66 -14.37
N ASP A 95 -7.40 -5.59 -13.48
CA ASP A 95 -8.74 -6.17 -13.30
C ASP A 95 -9.76 -5.08 -12.97
N LYS A 96 -9.40 -4.14 -12.09
CA LYS A 96 -10.26 -3.01 -11.73
C LYS A 96 -10.47 -2.06 -12.90
N ILE A 97 -9.44 -1.75 -13.68
CA ILE A 97 -9.56 -0.93 -14.90
C ILE A 97 -10.55 -1.57 -15.88
N ARG A 98 -10.44 -2.88 -16.12
CA ARG A 98 -11.36 -3.61 -17.02
C ARG A 98 -12.80 -3.53 -16.54
N MET A 99 -13.05 -3.78 -15.25
CA MET A 99 -14.39 -3.67 -14.66
C MET A 99 -14.98 -2.26 -14.81
N LEU A 100 -14.16 -1.21 -14.60
CA LEU A 100 -14.62 0.17 -14.73
C LEU A 100 -14.94 0.54 -16.18
N ALA A 101 -14.14 0.07 -17.14
CA ALA A 101 -14.40 0.26 -18.56
C ALA A 101 -15.72 -0.41 -19.00
N GLU A 102 -15.98 -1.64 -18.54
CA GLU A 102 -17.23 -2.36 -18.83
C GLU A 102 -18.48 -1.68 -18.24
N ILE A 103 -18.33 -0.97 -17.12
CA ILE A 103 -19.41 -0.19 -16.52
C ILE A 103 -19.66 1.09 -17.30
N ALA A 104 -18.62 1.75 -17.81
CA ALA A 104 -18.73 2.99 -18.58
C ALA A 104 -19.35 2.78 -19.98
N ASP A 105 -19.23 1.59 -20.56
CA ASP A 105 -19.81 1.21 -21.85
C ASP A 105 -21.30 0.78 -21.78
N ARG A 106 -21.91 0.76 -20.60
CA ARG A 106 -23.34 0.44 -20.37
C ARG A 106 -24.19 1.68 -20.14
#